data_AF-A0A1V4DP66-F1
#
_entry.id   AF-A0A1V4DP66-F1
#
_cell.length_a   1.000
_cell.length_b   1.000
_cell.length_c   1.000
_cell.angle_alpha   90.00
_cell.angle_beta   90.00
_cell.angle_gamma   90.00
#
_symmetry.space_group_name_H-M   'P 1'
#
loop_
_entity.id
_entity.type
_entity.pdbx_description
1 polymer ?
#
loop_
_entity_poly.entity_id
_entity_poly.type
_entity_poly.pdbx_seq_one_letter_code
_entity_poly.pdbx_strand_id
1 'polypeptide(L)'
;MSNDGGGTSPKGRLIGGRTGSRAHRVGRDGQPSWRALDELVGREVAVKQPRLPGDPEDEVHQRASHRLYREARAAARVDHPAAVSIHDVVVEDGLPWIVMELVRGESLGEALRRGPVAAAEAARIGLAVLGALRSAHSVGIVHRDVKPANVLLGTHGRVVLTDFGIAHVQGEESLTVSGEFVGSLDFVAPERMSGKGAGPASDLWSLGVLLYAAVEGEPPFRRTTMESTLAAVLSHDPPEPGRAGPLGPLITGLLAKDPDARPDAEEAAKVLEAAAEGWPVPRLAEPEPSPAVQEPDRMTEWGEDSGTVRLRGPEAAPVPASDTTVVPTSPHHKPRPLRHPLLAALLAVTVVGGAWAGTSWFFADPAPADPREMNATHSAVSATDVADESWTRHREKDMNAILSVPSRYEESVRQGSPNDQPRIVIFESGDIGVRLSQWDKAPVSLEMRKQQLKLEWASHGDADTRITDTSLDGYAAILADTTYDDEGFGSTRVMQLTVLTGDGRMYELRVDMPKGTPDEKEGTSVFKAARDRLEIGKSTS
;
A
#
# COMPACT_ATOMS: atom_id res chain seq x y z
N MET A 1 -1.34 48.79 -19.77
CA MET A 1 -0.90 48.69 -18.36
C MET A 1 -1.90 47.78 -17.67
N SER A 2 -1.80 46.46 -17.80
CA SER A 2 -0.82 45.52 -17.20
C SER A 2 -1.48 44.81 -16.02
N ASN A 3 -1.88 43.55 -16.18
CA ASN A 3 -1.20 42.43 -15.53
C ASN A 3 -1.75 41.08 -16.07
N ASP A 4 -1.12 40.56 -17.12
CA ASP A 4 -1.25 39.17 -17.54
C ASP A 4 -0.32 38.33 -16.65
N GLY A 5 -0.88 37.55 -15.72
CA GLY A 5 -0.17 36.55 -14.93
C GLY A 5 0.21 35.36 -15.81
N GLY A 6 1.37 35.44 -16.46
CA GLY A 6 1.89 34.44 -17.38
C GLY A 6 2.22 33.11 -16.71
N GLY A 7 1.36 32.11 -16.93
CA GLY A 7 1.79 30.71 -16.99
C GLY A 7 2.55 30.50 -18.29
N THR A 8 3.87 30.58 -18.24
CA THR A 8 4.74 30.36 -19.40
C THR A 8 4.55 28.92 -19.91
N SER A 9 4.00 28.78 -21.11
CA SER A 9 4.10 27.53 -21.88
C SER A 9 5.58 27.19 -22.08
N PRO A 10 6.03 25.94 -21.83
CA PRO A 10 7.38 25.52 -22.20
C PRO A 10 7.40 25.29 -23.73
N LYS A 11 7.48 26.38 -24.50
CA LYS A 11 7.81 26.32 -25.93
C LYS A 11 9.30 26.03 -26.04
N GLY A 12 9.65 24.79 -26.41
CA GLY A 12 11.01 24.44 -26.84
C GLY A 12 12.04 24.19 -25.73
N ARG A 13 11.61 23.77 -24.53
CA ARG A 13 12.53 23.34 -23.47
C ARG A 13 12.96 21.90 -23.74
N LEU A 14 14.26 21.65 -23.77
CA LEU A 14 14.82 20.29 -23.81
C LEU A 14 14.83 19.74 -22.38
N ILE A 15 14.16 18.60 -22.16
CA ILE A 15 14.18 17.87 -20.88
C ILE A 15 15.32 16.85 -20.96
N GLY A 16 16.26 16.88 -20.00
CA GLY A 16 17.45 16.02 -20.01
C GLY A 16 18.37 16.26 -21.20
N GLY A 17 18.30 17.43 -21.82
CA GLY A 17 19.07 17.80 -23.01
C GLY A 17 18.73 17.01 -24.29
N ARG A 18 17.65 16.22 -24.31
CA ARG A 18 17.33 15.28 -25.41
C ARG A 18 15.89 15.30 -25.90
N THR A 19 14.95 15.57 -25.00
CA THR A 19 13.51 15.51 -25.32
C THR A 19 12.96 16.91 -25.48
N GLY A 20 12.63 17.31 -26.71
CA GLY A 20 12.14 18.66 -27.02
C GLY A 20 10.66 18.86 -26.66
N SER A 21 10.35 19.81 -25.78
CA SER A 21 8.98 20.14 -25.38
C SER A 21 8.24 20.93 -26.47
N ARG A 22 7.64 20.23 -27.44
CA ARG A 22 6.56 20.81 -28.28
C ARG A 22 5.22 20.59 -27.60
N ALA A 23 4.93 21.45 -26.61
CA ALA A 23 3.82 21.29 -25.68
C ALA A 23 2.43 21.35 -26.37
N HIS A 24 1.85 20.18 -26.61
CA HIS A 24 0.39 20.01 -26.52
C HIS A 24 0.13 19.17 -25.28
N ARG A 25 -0.68 19.70 -24.35
CA ARG A 25 -1.13 18.95 -23.17
C ARG A 25 -1.97 17.77 -23.66
N VAL A 26 -1.61 16.58 -23.21
CA VAL A 26 -2.34 15.33 -23.40
C VAL A 26 -2.93 14.94 -22.04
N GLY A 27 -4.21 14.58 -22.00
CA GLY A 27 -4.94 14.26 -20.77
C GLY A 27 -5.67 15.46 -20.17
N ARG A 28 -6.97 15.26 -19.87
CA ARG A 28 -7.87 16.25 -19.27
C ARG A 28 -8.04 16.07 -17.75
N ASP A 29 -7.62 14.92 -17.21
CA ASP A 29 -7.97 14.47 -15.87
C ASP A 29 -6.72 14.29 -14.99
N GLY A 30 -6.55 15.15 -13.98
CA GLY A 30 -5.64 14.96 -12.85
C GLY A 30 -4.19 15.44 -13.02
N GLN A 31 -3.42 14.89 -13.97
CA GLN A 31 -1.99 15.24 -14.14
C GLN A 31 -1.66 15.57 -15.60
N PRO A 32 -1.07 16.75 -15.89
CA PRO A 32 -0.73 17.09 -17.27
C PRO A 32 0.39 16.17 -17.78
N SER A 33 0.10 15.43 -18.84
CA SER A 33 1.14 14.83 -19.67
C SER A 33 1.37 15.70 -20.91
N TRP A 34 2.58 15.70 -21.46
CA TRP A 34 2.92 16.49 -22.64
C TRP A 34 3.40 15.58 -23.76
N ARG A 35 2.92 15.84 -24.97
CA ARG A 35 3.55 15.28 -26.17
C ARG A 35 4.89 15.97 -26.40
N ALA A 36 5.93 15.20 -26.63
CA ALA A 36 7.27 15.67 -26.95
C ALA A 36 7.90 14.85 -28.08
N LEU A 37 9.00 15.34 -28.63
CA LEU A 37 9.82 14.62 -29.60
C LEU A 37 11.15 14.25 -28.93
N ASP A 38 11.45 12.97 -28.89
CA ASP A 38 12.78 12.45 -28.55
C ASP A 38 13.69 12.68 -29.77
N GLU A 39 14.56 13.69 -29.69
CA GLU A 39 15.36 14.15 -30.83
C GLU A 39 16.48 13.18 -31.21
N LEU A 40 16.91 12.31 -30.27
CA LEU A 40 17.94 11.32 -30.52
C LEU A 40 17.44 10.22 -31.46
N VAL A 41 16.21 9.76 -31.22
CA VAL A 41 15.62 8.62 -31.94
C VAL A 41 14.57 9.06 -32.96
N GLY A 42 14.20 10.34 -32.97
CA GLY A 42 13.22 10.91 -33.92
C GLY A 42 11.78 10.43 -33.69
N ARG A 43 11.42 10.09 -32.44
CA ARG A 43 10.12 9.50 -32.09
C ARG A 43 9.29 10.41 -31.18
N GLU A 44 7.98 10.32 -31.30
CA GLU A 44 7.08 11.05 -30.39
C GLU A 44 6.90 10.28 -29.08
N VAL A 45 6.96 10.99 -27.97
CA VAL A 45 6.87 10.45 -26.61
C VAL A 45 5.87 11.24 -25.78
N ALA A 46 5.29 10.58 -24.79
CA ALA A 46 4.58 11.25 -23.71
C ALA A 46 5.57 11.52 -22.58
N VAL A 47 5.53 12.73 -22.02
CA VAL A 47 6.35 13.09 -20.88
C VAL A 47 5.42 13.47 -19.74
N LYS A 48 5.65 12.89 -18.57
CA LYS A 48 4.90 13.19 -17.36
C LYS A 48 5.82 13.88 -16.35
N GLN A 49 5.41 15.06 -15.91
CA GLN A 49 6.03 15.78 -14.81
C GLN A 49 5.23 15.41 -13.55
N PRO A 50 5.87 14.77 -12.56
CA PRO A 50 5.20 14.47 -11.32
C PRO A 50 4.92 15.74 -10.52
N ARG A 51 3.84 15.70 -9.74
CA ARG A 51 3.61 16.68 -8.68
C ARG A 51 4.09 16.04 -7.38
N LEU A 52 5.06 16.68 -6.75
CA LEU A 52 5.55 16.26 -5.44
C LEU A 52 5.04 17.24 -4.37
N PRO A 53 4.67 16.74 -3.17
CA PRO A 53 4.26 17.60 -2.07
C PRO A 53 5.46 18.36 -1.49
N GLY A 54 5.19 19.51 -0.87
CA GLY A 54 6.22 20.37 -0.27
C GLY A 54 7.01 21.21 -1.27
N ASP A 55 7.80 22.14 -0.74
CA ASP A 55 8.67 22.98 -1.55
C ASP A 55 9.87 22.17 -2.07
N PRO A 56 10.43 22.49 -3.25
CA PRO A 56 11.56 21.74 -3.83
C PRO A 56 12.81 21.62 -2.94
N GLU A 57 12.97 22.55 -1.99
CA GLU A 57 14.06 22.56 -1.02
C GLU A 57 13.78 21.70 0.23
N ASP A 58 12.54 21.23 0.41
CA ASP A 58 12.14 20.42 1.56
C ASP A 58 12.65 18.98 1.46
N GLU A 59 13.11 18.42 2.57
CA GLU A 59 13.50 17.01 2.66
C GLU A 59 12.36 16.04 2.33
N VAL A 60 11.11 16.46 2.52
CA VAL A 60 9.90 15.69 2.15
C VAL A 60 9.81 15.58 0.62
N HIS A 61 10.03 16.69 -0.09
CA HIS A 61 10.01 16.75 -1.54
C HIS A 61 11.14 15.90 -2.15
N GLN A 62 12.35 16.01 -1.60
CA GLN A 62 13.50 15.22 -2.06
C GLN A 62 13.27 13.72 -1.84
N ARG A 63 12.76 13.31 -0.67
CA ARG A 63 12.42 11.89 -0.40
C ARG A 63 11.34 11.38 -1.36
N ALA A 64 10.31 12.18 -1.61
CA ALA A 64 9.27 11.85 -2.58
C ALA A 64 9.84 11.71 -4.00
N SER A 65 10.75 12.61 -4.40
CA SER A 65 11.48 12.57 -5.69
C SER A 65 12.31 11.30 -5.85
N HIS A 66 13.12 10.94 -4.84
CA HIS A 66 13.94 9.73 -4.87
C HIS A 66 13.10 8.45 -4.92
N ARG A 67 12.01 8.39 -4.16
CA ARG A 67 11.08 7.25 -4.19
C ARG A 67 10.45 7.11 -5.57
N LEU A 68 9.93 8.21 -6.10
CA LEU A 68 9.31 8.24 -7.41
C LEU A 68 10.27 7.81 -8.52
N TYR A 69 11.53 8.25 -8.47
CA TYR A 69 12.56 7.82 -9.41
C TYR A 69 12.76 6.29 -9.35
N ARG A 70 12.82 5.71 -8.14
CA ARG A 70 12.96 4.25 -7.95
C ARG A 70 11.74 3.49 -8.47
N GLU A 71 10.54 3.96 -8.16
CA GLU A 71 9.27 3.35 -8.60
C GLU A 71 9.11 3.42 -10.13
N ALA A 72 9.39 4.57 -10.75
CA ALA A 72 9.35 4.73 -12.20
C ALA A 72 10.37 3.81 -12.90
N ARG A 73 11.56 3.64 -12.32
CA ARG A 73 12.58 2.72 -12.84
C ARG A 73 12.20 1.25 -12.68
N ALA A 74 11.50 0.90 -11.59
CA ALA A 74 10.93 -0.43 -11.44
C ALA A 74 9.83 -0.66 -12.50
N ALA A 75 8.92 0.29 -12.68
CA ALA A 75 7.84 0.22 -13.66
C ALA A 75 8.35 0.10 -15.11
N ALA A 76 9.54 0.63 -15.41
CA ALA A 76 10.19 0.44 -16.71
C ALA A 76 10.59 -1.02 -17.02
N ARG A 77 10.56 -1.93 -16.03
CA ARG A 77 10.81 -3.37 -16.23
C ARG A 77 9.58 -4.14 -16.65
N VAL A 78 8.38 -3.55 -16.58
CA VAL A 78 7.15 -4.19 -16.99
C VAL A 78 7.13 -4.30 -18.51
N ASP A 79 7.23 -5.53 -19.02
CA ASP A 79 7.14 -5.83 -20.44
C ASP A 79 5.82 -6.53 -20.74
N HIS A 80 4.89 -5.78 -21.34
CA HIS A 80 3.60 -6.32 -21.77
C HIS A 80 2.99 -5.40 -22.85
N PRO A 81 2.37 -5.94 -23.92
CA PRO A 81 1.77 -5.13 -24.99
C PRO A 81 0.66 -4.17 -24.51
N ALA A 82 -0.01 -4.53 -23.41
CA ALA A 82 -1.04 -3.75 -22.76
C ALA A 82 -0.55 -2.92 -21.56
N ALA A 83 0.76 -2.84 -21.30
CA ALA A 83 1.35 -1.92 -20.33
C ALA A 83 2.04 -0.77 -21.08
N VAL A 84 1.95 0.47 -20.56
CA VAL A 84 2.68 1.60 -21.13
C VAL A 84 4.18 1.38 -21.00
N SER A 85 4.91 1.50 -22.10
CA SER A 85 6.37 1.38 -22.04
C SER A 85 7.00 2.67 -21.51
N ILE A 86 7.73 2.59 -20.41
CA ILE A 86 8.56 3.70 -19.93
C ILE A 86 9.90 3.63 -20.66
N HIS A 87 10.23 4.70 -21.38
CA HIS A 87 11.43 4.78 -22.20
C HIS A 87 12.63 5.33 -21.42
N ASP A 88 12.41 6.30 -20.54
CA ASP A 88 13.45 6.91 -19.73
C ASP A 88 12.88 7.60 -18.49
N VAL A 89 13.72 7.79 -17.47
CA VAL A 89 13.41 8.61 -16.29
C VAL A 89 14.55 9.61 -16.11
N VAL A 90 14.25 10.88 -16.38
CA VAL A 90 15.21 11.96 -16.44
C VAL A 90 15.05 12.86 -15.23
N VAL A 91 16.14 13.18 -14.53
CA VAL A 91 16.11 14.16 -13.45
C VAL A 91 16.38 15.55 -14.04
N GLU A 92 15.42 16.47 -13.92
CA GLU A 92 15.51 17.85 -14.37
C GLU A 92 14.92 18.75 -13.28
N ASP A 93 15.63 19.81 -12.90
CA ASP A 93 15.26 20.69 -11.77
C ASP A 93 15.02 19.93 -10.45
N GLY A 94 15.74 18.82 -10.22
CA GLY A 94 15.57 17.97 -9.02
C GLY A 94 14.34 17.05 -9.04
N LEU A 95 13.57 17.06 -10.13
CA LEU A 95 12.35 16.26 -10.30
C LEU A 95 12.57 15.12 -11.31
N PRO A 96 12.01 13.91 -11.09
CA PRO A 96 12.11 12.82 -12.03
C PRO A 96 10.98 12.94 -13.08
N TRP A 97 11.33 13.40 -14.27
CA TRP A 97 10.45 13.41 -15.44
C TRP A 97 10.42 12.02 -16.07
N ILE A 98 9.22 11.53 -16.35
CA ILE A 98 9.03 10.18 -16.87
C ILE A 98 8.71 10.28 -18.35
N VAL A 99 9.59 9.73 -19.18
CA VAL A 99 9.43 9.67 -20.64
C VAL A 99 8.87 8.29 -20.97
N MET A 100 7.72 8.25 -21.61
CA MET A 100 6.98 7.02 -21.89
C MET A 100 6.42 7.01 -23.32
N GLU A 101 5.91 5.85 -23.71
CA GLU A 101 5.23 5.66 -24.99
C GLU A 101 4.07 6.67 -25.14
N LEU A 102 4.00 7.35 -26.28
CA LEU A 102 2.83 8.13 -26.65
C LEU A 102 1.75 7.22 -27.26
N VAL A 103 0.82 6.77 -26.43
CA VAL A 103 -0.35 6.02 -26.91
C VAL A 103 -1.34 6.99 -27.57
N ARG A 104 -1.58 6.82 -28.87
CA ARG A 104 -2.56 7.63 -29.62
C ARG A 104 -3.96 7.06 -29.45
N GLY A 105 -4.85 7.82 -28.84
CA GLY A 105 -6.22 7.41 -28.56
C GLY A 105 -6.91 8.29 -27.54
N GLU A 106 -7.94 7.77 -26.90
CA GLU A 106 -8.66 8.37 -25.78
C GLU A 106 -8.61 7.43 -24.56
N SER A 107 -8.89 7.93 -23.35
CA SER A 107 -9.03 7.03 -22.20
C SER A 107 -10.39 6.33 -22.20
N LEU A 108 -10.48 5.17 -21.54
CA LEU A 108 -11.75 4.50 -21.28
C LEU A 108 -12.70 5.44 -20.52
N GLY A 109 -12.18 6.26 -19.61
CA GLY A 109 -12.98 7.28 -18.92
C GLY A 109 -13.65 8.25 -19.89
N GLU A 110 -12.93 8.71 -20.92
CA GLU A 110 -13.51 9.56 -21.97
C GLU A 110 -14.54 8.82 -22.81
N ALA A 111 -14.29 7.56 -23.14
CA ALA A 111 -15.22 6.71 -23.87
C ALA A 111 -16.53 6.50 -23.08
N LEU A 112 -16.45 6.22 -21.77
CA LEU A 112 -17.61 5.99 -20.92
C LEU A 112 -18.48 7.22 -20.72
N ARG A 113 -17.98 8.44 -20.94
CA ARG A 113 -18.83 9.66 -21.01
C ARG A 113 -19.85 9.61 -22.15
N ARG A 114 -19.61 8.80 -23.18
CA ARG A 114 -20.56 8.59 -24.29
C ARG A 114 -21.56 7.47 -24.00
N GLY A 115 -21.34 6.71 -22.93
CA GLY A 115 -22.19 5.61 -22.50
C GLY A 115 -21.38 4.34 -22.19
N PRO A 116 -22.04 3.34 -21.58
CA PRO A 116 -21.43 2.05 -21.31
C PRO A 116 -21.05 1.30 -22.60
N VAL A 117 -20.10 0.39 -22.48
CA VAL A 117 -19.66 -0.51 -23.55
C VAL A 117 -20.35 -1.88 -23.42
N ALA A 118 -20.39 -2.62 -24.52
CA ALA A 118 -20.95 -3.98 -24.52
C ALA A 118 -20.09 -4.93 -23.66
N ALA A 119 -20.71 -5.95 -23.07
CA ALA A 119 -20.01 -6.92 -22.21
C ALA A 119 -18.79 -7.58 -22.88
N ALA A 120 -18.88 -7.96 -24.16
CA ALA A 120 -17.75 -8.53 -24.89
C ALA A 120 -16.57 -7.53 -25.02
N GLU A 121 -16.87 -6.24 -25.22
CA GLU A 121 -15.84 -5.21 -25.29
C GLU A 121 -15.23 -4.92 -23.91
N ALA A 122 -16.06 -4.90 -22.86
CA ALA A 122 -15.57 -4.82 -21.48
C ALA A 122 -14.65 -6.00 -21.14
N ALA A 123 -15.01 -7.22 -21.58
CA ALA A 123 -14.19 -8.42 -21.39
C ALA A 123 -12.83 -8.30 -22.09
N ARG A 124 -12.82 -7.85 -23.35
CA ARG A 124 -11.60 -7.61 -24.13
C ARG A 124 -10.67 -6.57 -23.47
N ILE A 125 -11.25 -5.48 -22.98
CA ILE A 125 -10.51 -4.44 -22.24
C ILE A 125 -9.97 -5.01 -20.92
N GLY A 126 -10.83 -5.71 -20.17
CA GLY A 126 -10.46 -6.32 -18.90
C GLY A 126 -9.34 -7.34 -19.04
N LEU A 127 -9.37 -8.17 -20.08
CA LEU A 127 -8.32 -9.15 -20.37
C LEU A 127 -6.96 -8.47 -20.62
N ALA A 128 -6.95 -7.38 -21.40
CA ALA A 128 -5.73 -6.62 -21.66
C ALA A 128 -5.18 -5.97 -20.38
N VAL A 129 -6.05 -5.35 -19.57
CA VAL A 129 -5.68 -4.76 -18.27
C VAL A 129 -5.14 -5.83 -17.32
N LEU A 130 -5.80 -6.99 -17.22
CA LEU A 130 -5.37 -8.12 -16.40
C LEU A 130 -3.99 -8.65 -16.82
N GLY A 131 -3.73 -8.77 -18.13
CA GLY A 131 -2.41 -9.15 -18.64
C GLY A 131 -1.31 -8.16 -18.23
N ALA A 132 -1.61 -6.85 -18.30
CA ALA A 132 -0.69 -5.81 -17.86
C ALA A 132 -0.42 -5.88 -16.34
N LEU A 133 -1.47 -6.09 -15.53
CA LEU A 133 -1.35 -6.26 -14.08
C LEU A 133 -0.52 -7.48 -13.71
N ARG A 134 -0.77 -8.63 -14.34
CA ARG A 134 0.02 -9.85 -14.12
C ARG A 134 1.50 -9.66 -14.44
N SER A 135 1.81 -8.98 -15.55
CA SER A 135 3.21 -8.65 -15.89
C SER A 135 3.84 -7.75 -14.83
N ALA A 136 3.13 -6.72 -14.36
CA ALA A 136 3.60 -5.85 -13.29
C ALA A 136 3.81 -6.61 -11.95
N HIS A 137 2.86 -7.45 -11.55
CA HIS A 137 2.97 -8.26 -10.34
C HIS A 137 4.15 -9.23 -10.40
N SER A 138 4.46 -9.79 -11.57
CA SER A 138 5.61 -10.70 -11.76
C SER A 138 6.98 -10.04 -11.50
N VAL A 139 7.05 -8.70 -11.58
CA VAL A 139 8.25 -7.92 -11.26
C VAL A 139 8.11 -7.16 -9.93
N GLY A 140 7.13 -7.53 -9.10
CA GLY A 140 6.92 -6.98 -7.76
C GLY A 140 6.22 -5.62 -7.70
N ILE A 141 5.48 -5.24 -8.74
CA ILE A 141 4.82 -3.93 -8.85
C ILE A 141 3.32 -4.08 -8.76
N VAL A 142 2.71 -3.48 -7.75
CA VAL A 142 1.25 -3.32 -7.61
C VAL A 142 0.86 -1.97 -8.22
N HIS A 143 -0.19 -1.93 -9.05
CA HIS A 143 -0.58 -0.74 -9.79
C HIS A 143 -1.20 0.34 -8.89
N ARG A 144 -2.08 -0.03 -7.96
CA ARG A 144 -2.73 0.83 -6.95
C ARG A 144 -3.68 1.91 -7.46
N ASP A 145 -3.70 2.21 -8.75
CA ASP A 145 -4.63 3.21 -9.31
C ASP A 145 -5.31 2.72 -10.60
N VAL A 146 -5.84 1.50 -10.60
CA VAL A 146 -6.56 0.97 -11.78
C VAL A 146 -7.93 1.66 -11.86
N LYS A 147 -8.16 2.43 -12.93
CA LYS A 147 -9.42 3.14 -13.20
C LYS A 147 -9.55 3.49 -14.69
N PRO A 148 -10.76 3.82 -15.19
CA PRO A 148 -10.98 4.15 -16.59
C PRO A 148 -10.08 5.27 -17.15
N ALA A 149 -9.70 6.25 -16.33
CA ALA A 149 -8.80 7.32 -16.76
C ALA A 149 -7.37 6.83 -17.10
N ASN A 150 -6.96 5.71 -16.50
CA ASN A 150 -5.63 5.12 -16.65
C ASN A 150 -5.61 3.97 -17.68
N VAL A 151 -6.72 3.72 -18.38
CA VAL A 151 -6.80 2.75 -19.47
C VAL A 151 -6.97 3.50 -20.78
N LEU A 152 -5.97 3.43 -21.65
CA LEU A 152 -5.97 4.10 -22.96
C LEU A 152 -6.44 3.14 -24.05
N LEU A 153 -7.39 3.60 -24.84
CA LEU A 153 -7.92 2.92 -26.02
C LEU A 153 -7.23 3.47 -27.26
N GLY A 154 -6.19 2.76 -27.68
CA GLY A 154 -5.37 3.09 -28.83
C GLY A 154 -6.01 2.73 -30.17
N THR A 155 -5.35 3.13 -31.25
CA THR A 155 -5.74 2.73 -32.61
C THR A 155 -5.74 1.20 -32.78
N HIS A 156 -6.54 0.69 -33.70
CA HIS A 156 -6.61 -0.75 -34.02
C HIS A 156 -7.01 -1.64 -32.82
N GLY A 157 -7.74 -1.09 -31.85
CA GLY A 157 -8.21 -1.83 -30.69
C GLY A 157 -7.15 -2.10 -29.62
N ARG A 158 -5.96 -1.48 -29.69
CA ARG A 158 -4.94 -1.63 -28.65
C ARG A 158 -5.46 -1.05 -27.33
N VAL A 159 -5.29 -1.78 -26.23
CA VAL A 159 -5.62 -1.33 -24.87
C VAL A 159 -4.32 -1.22 -24.10
N VAL A 160 -4.10 -0.11 -23.41
CA VAL A 160 -2.87 0.14 -22.65
C VAL A 160 -3.20 0.68 -21.27
N LEU A 161 -2.74 -0.01 -20.23
CA LEU A 161 -2.75 0.47 -18.86
C LEU A 161 -1.54 1.40 -18.63
N THR A 162 -1.80 2.60 -18.09
CA THR A 162 -0.79 3.61 -17.77
C THR A 162 -0.79 3.93 -16.27
N ASP A 163 0.23 4.65 -15.80
CA ASP A 163 0.34 5.18 -14.44
C ASP A 163 0.53 4.12 -13.34
N PHE A 164 1.34 3.10 -13.64
CA PHE A 164 1.78 2.08 -12.69
C PHE A 164 2.45 2.66 -11.45
N GLY A 165 1.76 2.73 -10.31
CA GLY A 165 2.33 3.00 -8.96
C GLY A 165 3.00 4.36 -8.75
N ILE A 166 3.38 5.06 -9.82
CA ILE A 166 4.17 6.28 -9.90
C ILE A 166 3.45 7.47 -9.23
N ALA A 167 2.13 7.40 -9.03
CA ALA A 167 1.35 8.51 -8.51
C ALA A 167 1.22 8.52 -6.97
N HIS A 168 1.66 7.48 -6.26
CA HIS A 168 1.38 7.35 -4.83
C HIS A 168 2.65 7.19 -4.01
N VAL A 169 3.28 8.33 -3.70
CA VAL A 169 4.24 8.43 -2.61
C VAL A 169 3.50 8.05 -1.33
N GLN A 170 3.77 6.84 -0.85
CA GLN A 170 3.21 6.29 0.39
C GLN A 170 3.54 7.25 1.54
N GLY A 171 2.48 7.80 2.14
CA GLY A 171 2.54 8.94 3.07
C GLY A 171 1.22 9.75 3.13
N GLU A 172 0.34 9.58 2.14
CA GLU A 172 -1.01 10.15 2.11
C GLU A 172 -2.12 9.07 2.06
N GLU A 173 -2.01 8.01 2.85
CA GLU A 173 -3.21 7.19 3.18
C GLU A 173 -4.13 7.89 4.19
N SER A 174 -3.71 9.04 4.72
CA SER A 174 -4.58 9.94 5.47
C SER A 174 -5.33 10.86 4.51
N LEU A 175 -6.60 10.55 4.26
CA LEU A 175 -7.69 11.42 3.79
C LEU A 175 -7.37 12.93 3.89
N THR A 176 -6.69 13.53 2.92
CA THR A 176 -6.43 14.98 2.95
C THR A 176 -7.57 15.77 2.30
N VAL A 177 -7.94 16.84 3.01
CA VAL A 177 -9.00 17.84 2.85
C VAL A 177 -8.98 18.62 1.50
N SER A 178 -8.13 18.25 0.54
CA SER A 178 -7.86 19.02 -0.69
C SER A 178 -8.84 18.77 -1.85
N GLY A 179 -9.81 17.86 -1.73
CA GLY A 179 -10.90 17.73 -2.71
C GLY A 179 -10.50 17.22 -4.10
N GLU A 180 -9.23 16.84 -4.32
CA GLU A 180 -8.78 16.25 -5.60
C GLU A 180 -9.13 14.75 -5.74
N PHE A 181 -9.64 14.12 -4.67
CA PHE A 181 -9.94 12.68 -4.60
C PHE A 181 -11.38 12.28 -5.03
N VAL A 182 -12.22 13.24 -5.42
CA VAL A 182 -13.70 13.05 -5.58
C VAL A 182 -14.09 12.01 -6.64
N GLY A 183 -13.18 11.54 -7.49
CA GLY A 183 -13.45 10.46 -8.48
C GLY A 183 -12.58 9.20 -8.36
N SER A 184 -11.51 9.22 -7.55
CA SER A 184 -10.58 8.07 -7.46
C SER A 184 -10.97 7.07 -6.38
N LEU A 185 -11.69 7.49 -5.32
CA LEU A 185 -12.11 6.57 -4.24
C LEU A 185 -13.02 5.43 -4.73
N ASP A 186 -13.79 5.67 -5.80
CA ASP A 186 -14.73 4.69 -6.35
C ASP A 186 -14.06 3.35 -6.72
N PHE A 187 -12.75 3.38 -7.02
CA PHE A 187 -11.97 2.24 -7.49
C PHE A 187 -11.03 1.66 -6.43
N VAL A 188 -10.91 2.28 -5.26
CA VAL A 188 -10.00 1.83 -4.21
C VAL A 188 -10.58 0.62 -3.48
N ALA A 189 -9.75 -0.39 -3.23
CA ALA A 189 -10.15 -1.61 -2.53
C ALA A 189 -10.39 -1.38 -1.03
N PRO A 190 -11.33 -2.09 -0.38
CA PRO A 190 -11.69 -1.88 1.03
C PRO A 190 -10.49 -2.03 1.96
N GLU A 191 -9.64 -3.03 1.74
CA GLU A 191 -8.46 -3.31 2.56
C GLU A 191 -7.49 -2.13 2.59
N ARG A 192 -7.36 -1.39 1.48
CA ARG A 192 -6.52 -0.19 1.39
C ARG A 192 -7.07 1.00 2.17
N MET A 193 -8.39 1.05 2.35
CA MET A 193 -9.03 2.09 3.16
C MET A 193 -8.92 1.76 4.66
N SER A 194 -8.76 0.48 5.00
CA SER A 194 -8.54 0.00 6.37
C SER A 194 -7.07 -0.03 6.79
N GLY A 195 -6.14 0.46 5.96
CA GLY A 195 -4.71 0.47 6.26
C GLY A 195 -3.99 -0.87 6.06
N LYS A 196 -4.71 -1.91 5.60
CA LYS A 196 -4.08 -3.15 5.15
C LYS A 196 -3.44 -2.86 3.78
N GLY A 197 -2.12 -3.05 3.68
CA GLY A 197 -1.34 -2.64 2.51
C GLY A 197 -1.89 -3.16 1.17
N ALA A 198 -1.65 -2.41 0.09
CA ALA A 198 -2.10 -2.78 -1.25
C ALA A 198 -1.32 -3.97 -1.83
N GLY A 199 -2.01 -5.04 -2.21
CA GLY A 199 -1.46 -6.22 -2.88
C GLY A 199 -2.06 -6.48 -4.26
N PRO A 200 -1.66 -7.57 -4.95
CA PRO A 200 -2.24 -7.98 -6.24
C PRO A 200 -3.77 -8.10 -6.24
N ALA A 201 -4.33 -8.61 -5.13
CA ALA A 201 -5.78 -8.71 -4.95
C ALA A 201 -6.47 -7.34 -4.97
N SER A 202 -5.82 -6.26 -4.51
CA SER A 202 -6.39 -4.91 -4.55
C SER A 202 -6.52 -4.39 -5.98
N ASP A 203 -5.59 -4.72 -6.87
CA ASP A 203 -5.70 -4.36 -8.29
C ASP A 203 -6.83 -5.18 -8.98
N LEU A 204 -7.06 -6.43 -8.57
CA LEU A 204 -8.18 -7.25 -9.04
C LEU A 204 -9.54 -6.68 -8.62
N TRP A 205 -9.65 -6.14 -7.40
CA TRP A 205 -10.83 -5.38 -7.00
C TRP A 205 -11.06 -4.18 -7.91
N SER A 206 -10.03 -3.36 -8.13
CA SER A 206 -10.13 -2.18 -8.98
C SER A 206 -10.48 -2.54 -10.43
N LEU A 207 -10.00 -3.68 -10.94
CA LEU A 207 -10.44 -4.25 -12.21
C LEU A 207 -11.93 -4.63 -12.19
N GLY A 208 -12.44 -5.22 -11.12
CA GLY A 208 -13.86 -5.51 -10.92
C GLY A 208 -14.73 -4.24 -10.98
N VAL A 209 -14.30 -3.17 -10.28
CA VAL A 209 -14.98 -1.86 -10.34
C VAL A 209 -14.93 -1.28 -11.76
N LEU A 210 -13.79 -1.39 -12.44
CA LEU A 210 -13.62 -0.93 -13.82
C LEU A 210 -14.56 -1.65 -14.78
N LEU A 211 -14.67 -2.97 -14.68
CA LEU A 211 -15.56 -3.79 -15.50
C LEU A 211 -17.02 -3.44 -15.24
N TYR A 212 -17.42 -3.29 -13.96
CA TYR A 212 -18.76 -2.85 -13.59
C TYR A 212 -19.09 -1.49 -14.21
N ALA A 213 -18.21 -0.50 -14.01
CA ALA A 213 -18.39 0.84 -14.55
C ALA A 213 -18.42 0.85 -16.08
N ALA A 214 -17.69 -0.05 -16.72
CA ALA A 214 -17.68 -0.18 -18.17
C ALA A 214 -19.04 -0.64 -18.73
N VAL A 215 -19.70 -1.60 -18.08
CA VAL A 215 -20.98 -2.16 -18.55
C VAL A 215 -22.21 -1.40 -18.05
N GLU A 216 -22.17 -0.84 -16.84
CA GLU A 216 -23.30 -0.07 -16.28
C GLU A 216 -23.21 1.43 -16.59
N GLY A 217 -22.01 1.95 -16.82
CA GLY A 217 -21.73 3.37 -17.07
C GLY A 217 -21.37 4.15 -15.81
N GLU A 218 -21.53 3.56 -14.62
CA GLU A 218 -21.13 4.15 -13.34
C GLU A 218 -20.54 3.12 -12.37
N PRO A 219 -19.65 3.52 -11.44
CA PRO A 219 -19.12 2.61 -10.42
C PRO A 219 -20.20 2.12 -9.43
N PRO A 220 -20.11 0.88 -8.93
CA PRO A 220 -21.15 0.24 -8.10
C PRO A 220 -21.38 0.94 -6.75
N PHE A 221 -20.32 1.50 -6.18
CA PHE A 221 -20.36 2.10 -4.84
C PHE A 221 -20.49 3.62 -4.84
N ARG A 222 -20.55 4.27 -6.01
CA ARG A 222 -20.65 5.73 -6.10
C ARG A 222 -21.92 6.22 -5.39
N ARG A 223 -21.78 7.22 -4.53
CA ARG A 223 -22.90 7.89 -3.83
C ARG A 223 -22.77 9.41 -3.95
N THR A 224 -23.70 10.14 -3.34
CA THR A 224 -23.75 11.61 -3.41
C THR A 224 -22.69 12.30 -2.54
N THR A 225 -22.14 11.62 -1.53
CA THR A 225 -21.07 12.14 -0.68
C THR A 225 -19.88 11.19 -0.61
N MET A 226 -18.72 11.73 -0.25
CA MET A 226 -17.48 10.96 -0.11
C MET A 226 -17.63 9.90 1.00
N GLU A 227 -18.18 10.29 2.15
CA GLU A 227 -18.36 9.44 3.32
C GLU A 227 -19.34 8.30 3.05
N SER A 228 -20.40 8.58 2.28
CA SER A 228 -21.38 7.55 1.88
C SER A 228 -20.80 6.58 0.84
N THR A 229 -19.94 7.05 -0.05
CA THR A 229 -19.21 6.20 -1.00
C THR A 229 -18.22 5.30 -0.25
N LEU A 230 -17.45 5.87 0.69
CA LEU A 230 -16.54 5.11 1.55
C LEU A 230 -17.27 4.04 2.37
N ALA A 231 -18.38 4.41 3.01
CA ALA A 231 -19.21 3.45 3.73
C ALA A 231 -19.75 2.34 2.81
N ALA A 232 -20.16 2.67 1.58
CA ALA A 232 -20.61 1.67 0.61
C ALA A 232 -19.49 0.71 0.18
N VAL A 233 -18.28 1.23 -0.07
CA VAL A 233 -17.11 0.40 -0.39
C VAL A 233 -16.78 -0.54 0.77
N LEU A 234 -16.89 -0.11 2.02
CA LEU A 234 -16.52 -0.93 3.17
C LEU A 234 -17.57 -1.96 3.57
N SER A 235 -18.87 -1.66 3.46
CA SER A 235 -19.91 -2.47 4.11
C SER A 235 -21.07 -2.92 3.22
N HIS A 236 -21.25 -2.35 2.02
CA HIS A 236 -22.37 -2.72 1.16
C HIS A 236 -21.94 -3.73 0.10
N ASP A 237 -22.80 -4.69 -0.18
CA ASP A 237 -22.63 -5.55 -1.35
C ASP A 237 -22.77 -4.72 -2.64
N PRO A 238 -22.00 -5.06 -3.69
CA PRO A 238 -22.18 -4.42 -4.99
C PRO A 238 -23.59 -4.74 -5.52
N PRO A 239 -24.29 -3.77 -6.15
CA PRO A 239 -25.53 -4.07 -6.86
C PRO A 239 -25.28 -5.12 -7.95
N GLU A 240 -26.27 -5.95 -8.27
CA GLU A 240 -26.14 -6.89 -9.39
C GLU A 240 -26.02 -6.13 -10.72
N PRO A 241 -25.01 -6.42 -11.56
CA PRO A 241 -24.82 -5.71 -12.82
C PRO A 241 -25.83 -6.19 -13.87
N GLY A 242 -26.82 -5.35 -14.19
CA GLY A 242 -27.90 -5.69 -15.11
C GLY A 242 -27.48 -5.83 -16.59
N ARG A 243 -26.33 -5.29 -16.98
CA ARG A 243 -25.81 -5.25 -18.37
C ARG A 243 -24.53 -6.05 -18.56
N ALA A 244 -24.00 -6.68 -17.50
CA ALA A 244 -22.78 -7.48 -17.56
C ALA A 244 -22.91 -8.79 -18.36
N GLY A 245 -24.13 -9.30 -18.54
CA GLY A 245 -24.35 -10.59 -19.21
C GLY A 245 -23.47 -11.70 -18.59
N PRO A 246 -22.63 -12.39 -19.38
CA PRO A 246 -21.81 -13.49 -18.87
C PRO A 246 -20.68 -13.04 -17.93
N LEU A 247 -20.36 -11.74 -17.86
CA LEU A 247 -19.35 -11.22 -16.93
C LEU A 247 -19.87 -11.05 -15.49
N GLY A 248 -21.18 -11.12 -15.26
CA GLY A 248 -21.79 -10.84 -13.97
C GLY A 248 -21.13 -11.59 -12.80
N PRO A 249 -20.99 -12.92 -12.86
CA PRO A 249 -20.36 -13.70 -11.80
C PRO A 249 -18.91 -13.29 -11.51
N LEU A 250 -18.12 -12.99 -12.56
CA LEU A 250 -16.74 -12.52 -12.38
C LEU A 250 -16.67 -11.15 -11.72
N ILE A 251 -17.51 -10.21 -12.16
CA ILE A 251 -17.56 -8.87 -11.57
C ILE A 251 -17.93 -8.97 -10.09
N THR A 252 -18.94 -9.77 -9.74
CA THR A 252 -19.32 -9.99 -8.34
C THR A 252 -18.18 -10.64 -7.53
N GLY A 253 -17.51 -11.65 -8.08
CA GLY A 253 -16.39 -12.33 -7.41
C GLY A 253 -15.19 -11.41 -7.18
N LEU A 254 -14.80 -10.60 -8.16
CA LEU A 254 -13.71 -9.61 -8.02
C LEU A 254 -14.04 -8.53 -6.97
N LEU A 255 -15.33 -8.25 -6.74
CA LEU A 255 -15.83 -7.31 -5.75
C LEU A 255 -16.12 -7.94 -4.38
N ALA A 256 -15.56 -9.11 -4.09
CA ALA A 256 -15.54 -9.68 -2.75
C ALA A 256 -14.72 -8.78 -1.80
N LYS A 257 -15.29 -8.45 -0.64
CA LYS A 257 -14.66 -7.57 0.35
C LYS A 257 -13.38 -8.17 0.91
N ASP A 258 -13.42 -9.46 1.20
CA ASP A 258 -12.25 -10.25 1.57
C ASP A 258 -11.34 -10.45 0.34
N PRO A 259 -10.08 -9.98 0.37
CA PRO A 259 -9.14 -10.19 -0.73
C PRO A 259 -8.91 -11.66 -1.10
N ASP A 260 -8.96 -12.57 -0.12
CA ASP A 260 -8.68 -13.99 -0.32
C ASP A 260 -9.87 -14.75 -0.96
N ALA A 261 -11.05 -14.13 -0.94
CA ALA A 261 -12.25 -14.68 -1.58
C ALA A 261 -12.38 -14.28 -3.06
N ARG A 262 -11.48 -13.44 -3.58
CA ARG A 262 -11.51 -12.98 -4.98
C ARG A 262 -10.96 -14.09 -5.90
N PRO A 263 -11.53 -14.27 -7.11
CA PRO A 263 -10.96 -15.20 -8.08
C PRO A 263 -9.54 -14.75 -8.43
N ASP A 264 -8.66 -15.73 -8.65
CA ASP A 264 -7.29 -15.43 -9.02
C ASP A 264 -7.19 -14.86 -10.45
N ALA A 265 -6.00 -14.36 -10.79
CA ALA A 265 -5.77 -13.75 -12.10
C ALA A 265 -5.85 -14.74 -13.28
N GLU A 266 -5.67 -16.05 -13.04
CA GLU A 266 -5.78 -17.07 -14.09
C GLU A 266 -7.25 -17.43 -14.34
N GLU A 267 -8.03 -17.61 -13.29
CA GLU A 267 -9.48 -17.82 -13.36
C GLU A 267 -10.18 -16.64 -14.02
N ALA A 268 -9.85 -15.41 -13.61
CA ALA A 268 -10.37 -14.21 -14.23
C ALA A 268 -10.02 -14.12 -15.72
N ALA A 269 -8.80 -14.49 -16.11
CA ALA A 269 -8.38 -14.47 -17.52
C ALA A 269 -9.20 -15.42 -18.38
N LYS A 270 -9.45 -16.66 -17.90
CA LYS A 270 -10.27 -17.66 -18.63
C LYS A 270 -11.69 -17.15 -18.89
N VAL A 271 -12.30 -16.50 -17.90
CA VAL A 271 -13.65 -15.94 -18.03
C VAL A 271 -13.66 -14.76 -19.01
N LEU A 272 -12.70 -13.84 -18.88
CA LEU A 272 -12.60 -12.66 -19.76
C LEU A 272 -12.34 -13.04 -21.22
N GLU A 273 -11.47 -14.03 -21.47
CA GLU A 273 -11.20 -14.55 -22.81
C GLU A 273 -12.45 -15.16 -23.43
N ALA A 274 -13.13 -16.07 -22.72
CA ALA A 274 -14.36 -16.69 -23.21
C ALA A 274 -15.45 -15.64 -23.49
N ALA A 275 -15.63 -14.67 -22.60
CA ALA A 275 -16.63 -13.61 -22.78
C ALA A 275 -16.30 -12.66 -23.95
N ALA A 276 -15.01 -12.40 -24.21
CA ALA A 276 -14.57 -11.57 -25.33
C ALA A 276 -14.80 -12.25 -26.68
N GLU A 277 -14.54 -13.57 -26.76
CA GLU A 277 -14.73 -14.38 -27.97
C GLU A 277 -16.19 -14.85 -28.17
N GLY A 278 -17.07 -14.57 -27.21
CA GLY A 278 -18.47 -15.03 -27.24
C GLY A 278 -18.63 -16.54 -27.02
N TRP A 279 -17.65 -17.17 -26.38
CA TRP A 279 -17.67 -18.58 -26.01
C TRP A 279 -18.43 -18.80 -24.69
N PRO A 280 -18.84 -20.04 -24.39
CA PRO A 280 -19.38 -20.38 -23.08
C PRO A 280 -18.37 -20.04 -21.97
N VAL A 281 -18.79 -19.19 -21.03
CA VAL A 281 -17.94 -18.77 -19.90
C VAL A 281 -17.81 -19.91 -18.88
N PRO A 282 -16.58 -20.25 -18.45
CA PRO A 282 -16.35 -21.21 -17.37
C PRO A 282 -17.03 -20.75 -16.08
N ARG A 283 -17.59 -21.70 -15.31
CA ARG A 283 -18.09 -21.39 -13.97
C ARG A 283 -16.89 -21.17 -13.06
N LEU A 284 -16.90 -20.07 -12.30
CA LEU A 284 -15.95 -19.85 -11.22
C LEU A 284 -16.11 -20.97 -10.18
N ALA A 285 -15.00 -21.43 -9.60
CA ALA A 285 -15.06 -22.41 -8.54
C ALA A 285 -15.83 -21.81 -7.35
N GLU A 286 -16.89 -22.48 -6.91
CA GLU A 286 -17.50 -22.15 -5.62
C GLU A 286 -16.51 -22.58 -4.53
N PRO A 287 -16.32 -21.78 -3.45
CA PRO A 287 -15.52 -22.23 -2.33
C PRO A 287 -16.10 -23.56 -1.82
N GLU A 288 -15.30 -24.63 -1.90
CA GLU A 288 -15.67 -25.93 -1.35
C GLU A 288 -16.11 -25.72 0.11
N PRO A 289 -17.31 -26.18 0.51
CA PRO A 289 -17.73 -26.04 1.90
C PRO A 289 -16.71 -26.77 2.77
N SER A 290 -16.01 -25.99 3.61
CA SER A 290 -15.10 -26.54 4.62
C SER A 290 -15.83 -27.65 5.39
N PRO A 291 -15.24 -28.85 5.54
CA PRO A 291 -15.92 -29.95 6.20
C PRO A 291 -16.27 -29.52 7.62
N ALA A 292 -17.57 -29.40 7.89
CA ALA A 292 -18.08 -29.03 9.19
C ALA A 292 -17.43 -29.90 10.25
N VAL A 293 -16.75 -29.25 11.21
CA VAL A 293 -16.29 -29.90 12.44
C VAL A 293 -17.53 -30.50 13.11
N GLN A 294 -17.64 -31.82 13.09
CA GLN A 294 -18.68 -32.53 13.82
C GLN A 294 -18.42 -32.32 15.31
N GLU A 295 -19.23 -31.50 15.97
CA GLU A 295 -19.27 -31.45 17.43
C GLU A 295 -19.69 -32.83 17.97
N PRO A 296 -18.91 -33.44 18.88
CA PRO A 296 -19.30 -34.69 19.50
C PRO A 296 -20.18 -34.37 20.71
N ASP A 297 -21.48 -34.22 20.51
CA ASP A 297 -22.41 -34.32 21.63
C ASP A 297 -23.69 -35.06 21.26
N ARG A 298 -23.56 -36.40 21.27
CA ARG A 298 -24.68 -37.33 21.36
C ARG A 298 -24.30 -38.47 22.29
N MET A 299 -24.27 -38.21 23.59
CA MET A 299 -24.36 -39.30 24.57
C MET A 299 -24.91 -38.88 25.95
N THR A 300 -26.11 -38.33 26.01
CA THR A 300 -27.01 -38.35 27.19
C THR A 300 -28.36 -37.78 26.69
N GLU A 301 -29.54 -38.36 26.83
CA GLU A 301 -30.11 -39.31 27.77
C GLU A 301 -31.16 -40.19 27.04
N TRP A 302 -31.07 -41.50 27.24
CA TRP A 302 -32.24 -42.38 27.18
C TRP A 302 -32.56 -42.77 28.61
N GLY A 303 -33.72 -42.34 29.10
CA GLY A 303 -34.30 -42.80 30.34
C GLY A 303 -35.56 -42.02 30.66
N GLU A 304 -36.62 -42.74 31.00
CA GLU A 304 -37.92 -42.25 31.51
C GLU A 304 -38.95 -41.88 30.41
N ASP A 305 -39.78 -42.79 29.91
CA ASP A 305 -40.82 -43.64 30.54
C ASP A 305 -42.24 -43.04 30.39
N SER A 306 -43.12 -43.90 29.86
CA SER A 306 -44.57 -43.97 30.06
C SER A 306 -45.47 -42.78 29.71
N GLY A 307 -46.02 -42.85 28.49
CA GLY A 307 -47.45 -43.13 28.27
C GLY A 307 -48.50 -42.09 28.69
N THR A 308 -49.17 -41.49 27.71
CA THR A 308 -50.65 -41.45 27.68
C THR A 308 -51.17 -41.12 26.28
N VAL A 309 -52.05 -42.01 25.82
CA VAL A 309 -52.86 -41.93 24.60
C VAL A 309 -54.02 -40.95 24.83
N ARG A 310 -54.30 -40.03 23.87
CA ARG A 310 -55.67 -39.64 23.49
C ARG A 310 -55.79 -39.27 22.01
N LEU A 311 -56.89 -39.76 21.42
CA LEU A 311 -57.28 -39.78 20.00
C LEU A 311 -58.33 -38.71 19.67
N ARG A 312 -58.36 -38.28 18.38
CA ARG A 312 -59.45 -37.66 17.56
C ARG A 312 -59.97 -36.28 18.00
N GLY A 313 -60.12 -35.22 17.19
CA GLY A 313 -60.43 -34.98 15.76
C GLY A 313 -61.66 -34.01 15.70
N PRO A 314 -62.15 -33.41 14.58
CA PRO A 314 -61.55 -33.03 13.29
C PRO A 314 -61.77 -31.53 12.88
N GLU A 315 -61.12 -31.19 11.76
CA GLU A 315 -61.26 -30.12 10.75
C GLU A 315 -62.49 -29.18 10.66
N ALA A 316 -62.24 -27.89 10.33
CA ALA A 316 -62.97 -27.10 9.33
C ALA A 316 -62.19 -25.83 8.89
N ALA A 317 -62.21 -25.56 7.58
CA ALA A 317 -61.52 -24.49 6.85
C ALA A 317 -62.36 -23.17 6.73
N PRO A 318 -61.84 -22.09 6.09
CA PRO A 318 -62.13 -20.66 6.39
C PRO A 318 -63.01 -19.92 5.36
N VAL A 319 -63.49 -18.70 5.69
CA VAL A 319 -63.76 -17.50 4.81
C VAL A 319 -64.52 -16.37 5.59
N PRO A 320 -64.72 -15.10 5.12
CA PRO A 320 -63.76 -14.07 4.70
C PRO A 320 -64.09 -12.60 5.17
N ALA A 321 -63.17 -11.67 4.85
CA ALA A 321 -63.25 -10.22 4.52
C ALA A 321 -64.35 -9.26 5.07
N SER A 322 -63.94 -8.05 5.49
CA SER A 322 -64.34 -6.75 4.87
C SER A 322 -63.59 -5.54 5.43
N ASP A 323 -63.07 -4.74 4.49
CA ASP A 323 -62.75 -3.30 4.42
C ASP A 323 -63.07 -2.35 5.59
N THR A 324 -62.19 -1.35 5.82
CA THR A 324 -62.51 0.07 5.56
C THR A 324 -61.23 0.93 5.54
N THR A 325 -61.11 1.73 4.46
CA THR A 325 -60.18 2.84 4.18
C THR A 325 -60.39 4.05 5.13
N VAL A 326 -59.36 4.86 5.41
CA VAL A 326 -59.35 6.35 5.34
C VAL A 326 -57.93 6.89 5.69
N VAL A 327 -57.41 7.73 4.78
CA VAL A 327 -56.30 8.73 4.88
C VAL A 327 -56.97 10.07 4.43
N PRO A 328 -56.64 11.33 4.83
CA PRO A 328 -55.30 11.98 4.99
C PRO A 328 -55.21 12.92 6.23
N THR A 329 -54.08 13.55 6.62
CA THR A 329 -53.46 14.77 6.02
C THR A 329 -52.14 15.13 6.73
N SER A 330 -51.17 15.69 5.98
CA SER A 330 -50.02 16.45 6.50
C SER A 330 -50.32 17.97 6.48
N PRO A 331 -49.52 18.80 7.20
CA PRO A 331 -48.64 19.74 6.48
C PRO A 331 -47.26 20.02 7.12
N HIS A 332 -46.37 20.58 6.28
CA HIS A 332 -45.04 21.19 6.51
C HIS A 332 -45.07 22.36 7.55
N HIS A 333 -44.01 22.99 8.11
CA HIS A 333 -42.59 23.23 7.78
C HIS A 333 -41.86 23.88 9.02
N LYS A 334 -40.52 23.74 9.07
CA LYS A 334 -39.36 24.38 9.81
C LYS A 334 -39.47 25.86 10.31
N PRO A 335 -38.44 26.52 10.96
CA PRO A 335 -37.28 26.13 11.84
C PRO A 335 -36.91 27.08 13.06
N ARG A 336 -36.02 26.61 13.97
CA ARG A 336 -34.99 27.32 14.84
C ARG A 336 -35.44 28.35 15.91
N PRO A 337 -34.63 28.83 16.92
CA PRO A 337 -33.13 28.86 17.07
C PRO A 337 -32.47 28.64 18.48
N LEU A 338 -31.13 28.42 18.46
CA LEU A 338 -30.00 28.79 19.36
C LEU A 338 -30.13 28.72 20.93
N ARG A 339 -29.10 28.32 21.72
CA ARG A 339 -27.80 29.04 21.93
C ARG A 339 -26.67 28.17 22.56
N HIS A 340 -25.46 28.40 22.01
CA HIS A 340 -24.02 28.05 22.24
C HIS A 340 -23.44 28.10 23.70
N PRO A 341 -22.10 27.97 23.99
CA PRO A 341 -20.88 27.92 23.13
C PRO A 341 -19.67 27.03 23.60
N LEU A 342 -18.53 27.18 22.88
CA LEU A 342 -17.10 26.84 23.15
C LEU A 342 -16.65 25.44 22.69
N LEU A 343 -15.56 25.24 21.92
CA LEU A 343 -14.35 26.02 21.67
C LEU A 343 -13.86 25.86 20.21
N ALA A 344 -13.39 26.98 19.66
CA ALA A 344 -12.56 27.03 18.46
C ALA A 344 -11.08 27.10 18.84
N ALA A 345 -10.24 26.77 17.86
CA ALA A 345 -8.81 27.08 17.73
C ALA A 345 -7.83 26.12 18.43
N LEU A 346 -7.12 25.28 17.67
CA LEU A 346 -5.78 25.57 17.12
C LEU A 346 -5.24 24.28 16.47
N LEU A 347 -5.04 24.24 15.14
CA LEU A 347 -4.24 23.19 14.50
C LEU A 347 -3.64 23.72 13.20
N ALA A 348 -2.65 24.57 13.41
CA ALA A 348 -1.56 24.81 12.48
C ALA A 348 -0.29 24.73 13.34
N VAL A 349 0.69 23.96 12.85
CA VAL A 349 2.13 23.90 13.23
C VAL A 349 2.62 22.44 13.34
N THR A 350 3.40 22.08 12.31
CA THR A 350 4.54 21.14 12.24
C THR A 350 4.24 19.64 12.32
N VAL A 351 4.39 18.83 11.26
CA VAL A 351 5.50 18.70 10.28
C VAL A 351 6.85 18.65 10.98
N VAL A 352 7.29 17.44 11.32
CA VAL A 352 8.67 16.89 11.33
C VAL A 352 8.58 15.58 12.12
N GLY A 353 8.74 14.43 11.46
CA GLY A 353 8.79 13.12 12.16
C GLY A 353 8.57 11.88 11.28
N GLY A 354 8.03 12.02 10.08
CA GLY A 354 7.71 10.90 9.18
C GLY A 354 8.86 10.39 8.32
N ALA A 355 10.04 10.17 8.89
CA ALA A 355 11.05 9.30 8.31
C ALA A 355 11.76 8.62 9.46
N TRP A 356 11.30 7.42 9.81
CA TRP A 356 12.13 6.32 10.31
C TRP A 356 11.31 5.02 10.57
N ALA A 357 10.03 4.98 10.19
CA ALA A 357 9.22 3.76 10.19
C ALA A 357 9.01 3.17 8.78
N GLY A 358 10.05 2.57 8.22
CA GLY A 358 9.96 1.90 6.93
C GLY A 358 10.99 0.80 6.77
N THR A 359 11.05 -0.14 7.71
CA THR A 359 11.89 -1.34 7.59
C THR A 359 11.35 -2.61 8.25
N SER A 360 10.08 -2.70 8.69
CA SER A 360 9.49 -3.98 9.13
C SER A 360 9.04 -4.91 7.98
N TRP A 361 9.23 -4.52 6.71
CA TRP A 361 8.74 -5.28 5.55
C TRP A 361 9.73 -6.32 4.98
N PHE A 362 10.71 -6.78 5.77
CA PHE A 362 11.68 -7.79 5.31
C PHE A 362 11.53 -9.19 5.92
N PHE A 363 10.50 -9.45 6.74
CA PHE A 363 10.21 -10.79 7.28
C PHE A 363 8.92 -11.40 6.69
N ALA A 364 9.07 -12.14 5.58
CA ALA A 364 8.20 -13.19 4.98
C ALA A 364 8.61 -13.30 3.49
N ASP A 365 9.10 -14.38 2.89
CA ASP A 365 8.88 -15.81 3.05
C ASP A 365 10.07 -16.58 2.38
N PRO A 366 10.20 -17.91 2.62
CA PRO A 366 9.79 -18.79 1.53
C PRO A 366 8.73 -19.83 1.93
N ALA A 367 7.80 -20.02 0.98
CA ALA A 367 6.64 -20.92 0.88
C ALA A 367 6.64 -22.27 1.66
N PRO A 368 5.44 -22.82 1.97
CA PRO A 368 5.27 -24.00 2.82
C PRO A 368 5.64 -25.31 2.11
N ALA A 369 6.44 -26.14 2.78
CA ALA A 369 6.60 -27.55 2.45
C ALA A 369 5.63 -28.44 3.26
N ASP A 370 5.10 -29.44 2.57
CA ASP A 370 4.13 -30.48 2.96
C ASP A 370 4.33 -31.07 4.39
N PRO A 371 3.29 -31.13 5.26
CA PRO A 371 3.43 -31.61 6.63
C PRO A 371 3.27 -33.13 6.72
N ARG A 372 4.33 -33.88 6.42
CA ARG A 372 4.49 -35.25 6.94
C ARG A 372 5.94 -35.53 7.33
N GLU A 373 6.09 -35.82 8.62
CA GLU A 373 7.26 -36.38 9.30
C GLU A 373 8.53 -35.52 9.27
N MET A 374 8.81 -34.84 10.40
CA MET A 374 10.13 -34.86 11.01
C MET A 374 10.05 -34.36 12.45
N ASN A 375 10.10 -35.31 13.40
CA ASN A 375 10.51 -35.05 14.77
C ASN A 375 11.91 -34.43 14.74
N ALA A 376 12.03 -33.16 15.09
CA ALA A 376 13.28 -32.57 15.52
C ALA A 376 13.03 -31.71 16.77
N THR A 377 13.56 -32.20 17.88
CA THR A 377 13.59 -31.57 19.19
C THR A 377 14.28 -30.20 19.10
N HIS A 378 13.53 -29.10 19.15
CA HIS A 378 14.09 -27.79 19.49
C HIS A 378 13.97 -27.57 20.99
N SER A 379 15.09 -27.78 21.67
CA SER A 379 15.30 -27.41 23.07
C SER A 379 15.08 -25.90 23.23
N ALA A 380 14.25 -25.51 24.19
CA ALA A 380 14.16 -24.14 24.67
C ALA A 380 15.50 -23.73 25.27
N VAL A 381 16.19 -22.80 24.63
CA VAL A 381 17.45 -22.24 25.13
C VAL A 381 17.14 -21.09 26.09
N SER A 382 17.72 -21.16 27.29
CA SER A 382 17.57 -20.13 28.32
C SER A 382 18.53 -18.96 28.10
N ALA A 383 18.19 -17.78 28.62
CA ALA A 383 18.90 -16.50 28.51
C ALA A 383 20.37 -16.47 29.01
N THR A 384 20.94 -17.63 29.35
CA THR A 384 22.34 -17.81 29.75
C THR A 384 23.26 -18.08 28.55
N ASP A 385 22.71 -18.50 27.40
CA ASP A 385 23.51 -18.97 26.25
C ASP A 385 24.06 -17.86 25.33
N VAL A 386 23.56 -16.62 25.42
CA VAL A 386 24.12 -15.47 24.66
C VAL A 386 25.54 -15.08 25.15
N ALA A 387 25.92 -15.53 26.35
CA ALA A 387 27.24 -15.26 26.92
C ALA A 387 28.36 -16.17 26.35
N ASP A 388 28.02 -17.37 25.86
CA ASP A 388 28.97 -18.38 25.35
C ASP A 388 28.99 -18.48 23.81
N GLU A 389 28.21 -17.63 23.14
CA GLU A 389 28.12 -17.61 21.69
C GLU A 389 29.33 -16.91 21.04
N SER A 390 29.78 -17.41 19.87
CA SER A 390 30.83 -16.74 19.10
C SER A 390 30.29 -15.45 18.46
N TRP A 391 31.02 -14.35 18.61
CA TRP A 391 30.69 -13.06 18.01
C TRP A 391 31.63 -12.77 16.83
N THR A 392 31.04 -12.37 15.71
CA THR A 392 31.78 -11.94 14.52
C THR A 392 31.97 -10.42 14.56
N ARG A 393 33.20 -9.98 14.29
CA ARG A 393 33.56 -8.55 14.21
C ARG A 393 33.48 -8.08 12.77
N HIS A 394 32.53 -7.18 12.49
CA HIS A 394 32.34 -6.56 11.18
C HIS A 394 33.01 -5.18 11.17
N ARG A 395 34.10 -5.07 10.41
CA ARG A 395 34.85 -3.81 10.26
C ARG A 395 34.25 -2.99 9.13
N GLU A 396 33.45 -2.00 9.51
CA GLU A 396 32.79 -1.08 8.60
C GLU A 396 33.72 0.08 8.26
N LYS A 397 34.65 -0.17 7.33
CA LYS A 397 35.69 0.80 6.93
C LYS A 397 35.09 2.14 6.51
N ASP A 398 34.02 2.10 5.73
CA ASP A 398 33.37 3.31 5.22
C ASP A 398 32.60 4.07 6.31
N MET A 399 32.25 3.42 7.42
CA MET A 399 31.57 4.04 8.55
C MET A 399 32.54 4.41 9.68
N ASN A 400 33.82 4.03 9.59
CA ASN A 400 34.80 4.12 10.68
C ASN A 400 34.25 3.56 12.01
N ALA A 401 33.61 2.39 11.89
CA ALA A 401 33.02 1.66 13.00
C ALA A 401 33.36 0.18 12.94
N ILE A 402 33.31 -0.48 14.10
CA ILE A 402 33.34 -1.93 14.22
C ILE A 402 32.07 -2.34 14.95
N LEU A 403 31.18 -3.04 14.24
CA LEU A 403 30.00 -3.67 14.82
C LEU A 403 30.32 -5.13 15.09
N SER A 404 30.04 -5.59 16.31
CA SER A 404 30.08 -7.02 16.62
C SER A 404 28.65 -7.55 16.70
N VAL A 405 28.33 -8.59 15.94
CA VAL A 405 27.06 -9.33 16.02
C VAL A 405 27.34 -10.81 16.25
N PRO A 406 26.40 -11.60 16.80
CA PRO A 406 26.61 -13.03 16.95
C PRO A 406 26.84 -13.71 15.59
N SER A 407 27.66 -14.75 15.56
CA SER A 407 28.12 -15.35 14.29
C SER A 407 27.03 -15.98 13.43
N ARG A 408 25.83 -16.22 13.99
CA ARG A 408 24.66 -16.69 13.25
C ARG A 408 23.97 -15.60 12.40
N TYR A 409 24.27 -14.33 12.67
CA TYR A 409 23.66 -13.22 11.93
C TYR A 409 24.36 -13.02 10.59
N GLU A 410 23.57 -12.98 9.52
CA GLU A 410 24.07 -12.76 8.16
C GLU A 410 23.80 -11.32 7.72
N GLU A 411 24.72 -10.74 6.93
CA GLU A 411 24.50 -9.41 6.34
C GLU A 411 23.39 -9.51 5.28
N SER A 412 22.26 -8.86 5.53
CA SER A 412 21.11 -8.85 4.61
C SER A 412 21.17 -7.66 3.65
N VAL A 413 21.55 -6.48 4.16
CA VAL A 413 21.49 -5.23 3.42
C VAL A 413 22.70 -4.35 3.72
N ARG A 414 23.27 -3.77 2.66
CA ARG A 414 24.25 -2.69 2.72
C ARG A 414 23.84 -1.58 1.76
N GLN A 415 23.73 -0.35 2.28
CA GLN A 415 23.30 0.81 1.50
C GLN A 415 24.11 2.06 1.89
N GLY A 416 24.21 3.00 0.96
CA GLY A 416 24.85 4.29 1.15
C GLY A 416 26.29 4.30 0.67
N SER A 417 26.85 5.50 0.56
CA SER A 417 28.21 5.77 0.11
C SER A 417 28.69 7.08 0.71
N PRO A 418 29.94 7.51 0.50
CA PRO A 418 30.38 8.84 0.91
C PRO A 418 29.48 9.99 0.41
N ASN A 419 28.83 9.82 -0.75
CA ASN A 419 27.93 10.80 -1.35
C ASN A 419 26.43 10.48 -1.14
N ASP A 420 26.10 9.40 -0.44
CA ASP A 420 24.73 8.92 -0.22
C ASP A 420 24.57 8.50 1.24
N GLN A 421 24.10 9.42 2.08
CA GLN A 421 24.01 9.28 3.54
C GLN A 421 22.56 8.99 3.97
N PRO A 422 22.32 8.19 5.02
CA PRO A 422 23.32 7.48 5.83
C PRO A 422 23.90 6.26 5.12
N ARG A 423 25.09 5.87 5.56
CA ARG A 423 25.61 4.52 5.33
C ARG A 423 24.90 3.57 6.28
N ILE A 424 24.38 2.45 5.77
CA ILE A 424 23.58 1.48 6.52
C ILE A 424 24.14 0.08 6.27
N VAL A 425 24.25 -0.70 7.35
CA VAL A 425 24.44 -2.14 7.30
C VAL A 425 23.40 -2.82 8.20
N ILE A 426 22.80 -3.91 7.73
CA ILE A 426 21.79 -4.70 8.44
C ILE A 426 22.24 -6.16 8.51
N PHE A 427 22.10 -6.74 9.69
CA PHE A 427 22.37 -8.13 10.01
C PHE A 427 21.11 -8.77 10.56
N GLU A 428 20.75 -9.97 10.10
CA GLU A 428 19.50 -10.65 10.47
C GLU A 428 19.74 -12.09 10.92
N SER A 429 18.92 -12.57 11.85
CA SER A 429 18.85 -13.97 12.29
C SER A 429 17.45 -14.24 12.83
N GLY A 430 16.64 -15.00 12.09
CA GLY A 430 15.21 -15.16 12.42
C GLY A 430 14.52 -13.80 12.42
N ASP A 431 13.64 -13.54 13.38
CA ASP A 431 12.85 -12.30 13.47
C ASP A 431 13.59 -11.12 14.14
N ILE A 432 14.91 -11.24 14.37
CA ILE A 432 15.73 -10.22 15.02
C ILE A 432 16.64 -9.56 13.97
N GLY A 433 16.47 -8.25 13.80
CA GLY A 433 17.32 -7.43 12.92
C GLY A 433 18.23 -6.50 13.71
N VAL A 434 19.53 -6.46 13.39
CA VAL A 434 20.52 -5.52 13.92
C VAL A 434 20.96 -4.57 12.82
N ARG A 435 20.75 -3.27 13.01
CA ARG A 435 21.08 -2.23 12.03
C ARG A 435 22.07 -1.23 12.62
N LEU A 436 23.11 -0.90 11.85
CA LEU A 436 23.98 0.24 12.11
C LEU A 436 23.84 1.26 10.98
N SER A 437 23.57 2.52 11.33
CA SER A 437 23.53 3.66 10.41
C SER A 437 24.55 4.72 10.80
N GLN A 438 25.15 5.41 9.83
CA GLN A 438 26.09 6.49 10.09
C GLN A 438 25.90 7.66 9.12
N TRP A 439 25.94 8.88 9.67
CA TRP A 439 25.96 10.14 8.93
C TRP A 439 27.29 10.85 9.14
N ASP A 440 27.91 11.32 8.06
CA ASP A 440 29.14 12.11 8.12
C ASP A 440 28.95 13.47 8.81
N LYS A 441 27.72 13.99 8.76
CA LYS A 441 27.30 15.14 9.55
C LYS A 441 25.93 14.85 10.14
N ALA A 442 25.79 15.02 11.45
CA ALA A 442 24.55 14.86 12.16
C ALA A 442 23.43 15.70 11.50
N PRO A 443 22.33 15.08 11.06
CA PRO A 443 21.24 15.81 10.44
C PRO A 443 20.53 16.73 11.44
N VAL A 444 20.51 16.33 12.71
CA VAL A 444 19.88 17.06 13.81
C VAL A 444 20.69 16.93 15.10
N SER A 445 20.42 17.79 16.08
CA SER A 445 20.96 17.64 17.44
C SER A 445 20.34 16.44 18.16
N LEU A 446 21.00 15.92 19.20
CA LEU A 446 20.43 14.84 20.01
C LEU A 446 19.09 15.23 20.64
N GLU A 447 18.93 16.47 21.12
CA GLU A 447 17.65 16.96 21.66
C GLU A 447 16.52 16.94 20.63
N MET A 448 16.81 17.38 19.40
CA MET A 448 15.83 17.33 18.33
C MET A 448 15.53 15.88 17.91
N ARG A 449 16.53 14.98 17.95
CA ARG A 449 16.34 13.55 17.70
C ARG A 449 15.40 12.91 18.74
N LYS A 450 15.49 13.29 20.02
CA LYS A 450 14.55 12.81 21.06
C LYS A 450 13.11 13.18 20.73
N GLN A 451 12.88 14.41 20.25
CA GLN A 451 11.55 14.87 19.87
C GLN A 451 11.03 14.14 18.63
N GLN A 452 11.90 13.94 17.63
CA GLN A 452 11.56 13.18 16.43
C GLN A 452 11.17 11.74 16.73
N LEU A 453 11.92 11.02 17.58
CA LEU A 453 11.61 9.64 17.93
C LEU A 453 10.23 9.50 18.59
N LYS A 454 9.86 10.44 19.46
CA LYS A 454 8.51 10.44 20.05
C LYS A 454 7.41 10.63 19.01
N LEU A 455 7.63 11.52 18.04
CA LEU A 455 6.66 11.81 16.98
C LEU A 455 6.57 10.69 15.94
N GLU A 456 7.71 10.09 15.62
CA GLU A 456 7.83 8.98 14.68
C GLU A 456 6.96 7.80 15.13
N TRP A 457 7.13 7.38 16.39
CA TRP A 457 6.41 6.22 16.92
C TRP A 457 4.98 6.54 17.33
N ALA A 458 4.65 7.78 17.69
CA ALA A 458 3.27 8.19 17.99
C ALA A 458 2.27 7.97 16.82
N SER A 459 2.77 7.72 15.61
CA SER A 459 1.95 7.37 14.44
C SER A 459 1.59 5.88 14.35
N HIS A 460 2.20 5.00 15.17
CA HIS A 460 2.02 3.55 15.15
C HIS A 460 1.19 3.08 16.35
N GLY A 461 -0.15 3.17 16.24
CA GLY A 461 -1.08 2.64 17.25
C GLY A 461 -0.78 3.10 18.69
N ASP A 462 -0.84 2.18 19.64
CA ASP A 462 -0.51 2.39 21.07
C ASP A 462 1.01 2.34 21.35
N ALA A 463 1.82 3.05 20.56
CA ALA A 463 3.26 3.08 20.76
C ALA A 463 3.66 3.74 22.10
N ASP A 464 4.45 3.01 22.90
CA ASP A 464 5.11 3.54 24.10
C ASP A 464 6.60 3.68 23.83
N THR A 465 7.14 4.90 23.98
CA THR A 465 8.55 5.21 23.71
C THR A 465 9.21 5.83 24.94
N ARG A 466 10.17 5.12 25.54
CA ARG A 466 10.99 5.60 26.65
C ARG A 466 12.35 6.04 26.15
N ILE A 467 12.70 7.30 26.38
CA ILE A 467 14.00 7.86 25.98
C ILE A 467 14.80 8.23 27.22
N THR A 468 16.08 7.84 27.23
CA THR A 468 17.03 8.12 28.31
C THR A 468 18.34 8.69 27.76
N ASP A 469 18.88 9.69 28.45
CA ASP A 469 20.21 10.21 28.16
C ASP A 469 21.29 9.23 28.62
N THR A 470 22.31 9.04 27.78
CA THR A 470 23.40 8.12 28.05
C THR A 470 24.69 8.58 27.34
N SER A 471 25.70 7.73 27.34
CA SER A 471 26.94 7.96 26.61
C SER A 471 27.52 6.65 26.09
N LEU A 472 28.28 6.73 25.00
CA LEU A 472 29.06 5.61 24.45
C LEU A 472 30.46 6.13 24.16
N ASP A 473 31.49 5.47 24.70
CA ASP A 473 32.90 5.86 24.51
C ASP A 473 33.19 7.35 24.77
N GLY A 474 32.48 7.95 25.74
CA GLY A 474 32.62 9.37 26.12
C GLY A 474 31.84 10.34 25.22
N TYR A 475 31.17 9.87 24.17
CA TYR A 475 30.28 10.67 23.34
C TYR A 475 28.87 10.75 23.92
N ALA A 476 28.20 11.89 23.72
CA ALA A 476 26.82 12.05 24.11
C ALA A 476 25.92 11.12 23.28
N ALA A 477 24.99 10.45 23.93
CA ALA A 477 24.09 9.51 23.29
C ALA A 477 22.70 9.53 23.91
N ILE A 478 21.72 9.03 23.17
CA ILE A 478 20.36 8.79 23.65
C ILE A 478 19.99 7.33 23.39
N LEU A 479 19.31 6.72 24.35
CA LEU A 479 18.75 5.38 24.24
C LEU A 479 17.23 5.49 24.22
N ALA A 480 16.62 5.02 23.13
CA ALA A 480 15.19 4.86 22.98
C ALA A 480 14.82 3.36 23.07
N ASP A 481 13.79 3.08 23.87
CA ASP A 481 13.15 1.78 24.00
C ASP A 481 11.68 1.97 23.66
N THR A 482 11.28 1.47 22.50
CA THR A 482 9.95 1.66 21.94
C THR A 482 9.24 0.33 21.82
N THR A 483 7.98 0.27 22.22
CA THR A 483 7.09 -0.84 21.85
C THR A 483 5.90 -0.31 21.10
N TYR A 484 5.49 -0.98 20.03
CA TYR A 484 4.30 -0.64 19.28
C TYR A 484 3.59 -1.93 18.83
N ASP A 485 2.30 -1.81 18.54
CA ASP A 485 1.51 -2.93 18.04
C ASP A 485 1.38 -2.81 16.52
N ASP A 486 1.72 -3.89 15.81
CA ASP A 486 1.55 -4.02 14.37
C ASP A 486 0.27 -4.84 14.13
N GLU A 487 -0.76 -4.21 13.56
CA GLU A 487 -2.07 -4.84 13.37
C GLU A 487 -1.97 -6.04 12.41
N GLY A 488 -1.93 -7.26 12.98
CA GLY A 488 -1.84 -8.52 12.25
C GLY A 488 -0.49 -9.25 12.38
N PHE A 489 0.56 -8.59 12.89
CA PHE A 489 1.91 -9.16 13.03
C PHE A 489 2.40 -9.23 14.49
N GLY A 490 1.58 -8.77 15.44
CA GLY A 490 1.87 -8.80 16.86
C GLY A 490 2.64 -7.56 17.32
N SER A 491 2.92 -7.49 18.61
CA SER A 491 3.65 -6.36 19.19
C SER A 491 5.14 -6.45 18.83
N THR A 492 5.75 -5.32 18.48
CA THR A 492 7.19 -5.20 18.22
C THR A 492 7.85 -4.32 19.26
N ARG A 493 9.09 -4.65 19.61
CA ARG A 493 9.96 -3.83 20.45
C ARG A 493 11.21 -3.42 19.67
N VAL A 494 11.56 -2.15 19.80
CA VAL A 494 12.71 -1.53 19.12
C VAL A 494 13.60 -0.91 20.18
N MET A 495 14.85 -1.35 20.24
CA MET A 495 15.88 -0.71 21.04
C MET A 495 16.83 0.04 20.13
N GLN A 496 17.05 1.33 20.39
CA GLN A 496 17.82 2.20 19.51
C GLN A 496 18.74 3.12 20.32
N LEU A 497 20.03 3.10 19.98
CA LEU A 497 21.05 4.00 20.50
C LEU A 497 21.48 4.98 19.40
N THR A 498 21.35 6.28 19.67
CA THR A 498 21.89 7.32 18.80
C THR A 498 23.05 8.03 19.47
N VAL A 499 24.21 8.09 18.81
CA VAL A 499 25.45 8.67 19.34
C VAL A 499 25.91 9.81 18.46
N LEU A 500 26.30 10.94 19.06
CA LEU A 500 26.87 12.09 18.38
C LEU A 500 28.34 12.26 18.76
N THR A 501 29.25 12.09 17.79
CA THR A 501 30.69 12.20 18.02
C THR A 501 31.16 13.66 18.02
N GLY A 502 32.34 13.91 18.60
CA GLY A 502 32.90 15.26 18.71
C GLY A 502 33.26 15.92 17.37
N ASP A 503 33.45 15.13 16.31
CA ASP A 503 33.66 15.61 14.93
C ASP A 503 32.34 15.79 14.15
N GLY A 504 31.20 15.63 14.80
CA GLY A 504 29.88 15.91 14.24
C GLY A 504 29.25 14.75 13.46
N ARG A 505 29.84 13.56 13.47
CA ARG A 505 29.20 12.35 12.92
C ARG A 505 28.12 11.83 13.85
N MET A 506 27.08 11.24 13.27
CA MET A 506 26.02 10.57 14.03
C MET A 506 26.02 9.08 13.70
N TYR A 507 25.92 8.24 14.72
CA TYR A 507 25.77 6.80 14.59
C TYR A 507 24.45 6.38 15.21
N GLU A 508 23.81 5.39 14.61
CA GLU A 508 22.61 4.79 15.15
C GLU A 508 22.68 3.27 15.10
N LEU A 509 22.64 2.64 16.28
CA LEU A 509 22.51 1.20 16.45
C LEU A 509 21.06 0.90 16.82
N ARG A 510 20.37 0.09 16.01
CA ARG A 510 18.98 -0.32 16.23
C ARG A 510 18.86 -1.83 16.21
N VAL A 511 18.06 -2.37 17.13
CA VAL A 511 17.66 -3.78 17.13
C VAL A 511 16.15 -3.88 17.21
N ASP A 512 15.56 -4.54 16.22
CA ASP A 512 14.13 -4.81 16.08
C ASP A 512 13.87 -6.26 16.52
N MET A 513 12.83 -6.49 17.34
CA MET A 513 12.48 -7.82 17.85
C MET A 513 10.97 -7.93 18.17
N PRO A 514 10.35 -9.11 18.02
CA PRO A 514 8.97 -9.30 18.45
C PRO A 514 8.86 -9.23 19.98
N LYS A 515 7.83 -8.56 20.48
CA LYS A 515 7.56 -8.37 21.91
C LYS A 515 6.72 -9.52 22.45
N GLY A 516 6.99 -9.97 23.66
CA GLY A 516 6.27 -11.05 24.33
C GLY A 516 6.69 -12.46 23.88
N THR A 517 7.69 -12.58 23.00
CA THR A 517 8.23 -13.86 22.53
C THR A 517 9.59 -14.17 23.21
N PRO A 518 10.12 -15.39 23.08
CA PRO A 518 11.49 -15.70 23.50
C PRO A 518 12.54 -14.76 22.86
N ASP A 519 12.29 -14.36 21.60
CA ASP A 519 13.17 -13.50 20.82
C ASP A 519 13.26 -12.08 21.39
N GLU A 520 12.29 -11.62 22.18
CA GLU A 520 12.39 -10.33 22.89
C GLU A 520 13.58 -10.34 23.87
N LYS A 521 13.77 -11.45 24.60
CA LYS A 521 14.87 -11.58 25.56
C LYS A 521 16.20 -11.68 24.83
N GLU A 522 16.21 -12.42 23.73
CA GLU A 522 17.38 -12.59 22.88
C GLU A 522 17.78 -11.25 22.25
N GLY A 523 16.87 -10.57 21.56
CA GLY A 523 17.09 -9.26 20.95
C GLY A 523 17.52 -8.19 21.95
N THR A 524 16.94 -8.18 23.15
CA THR A 524 17.38 -7.30 24.25
C THR A 524 18.84 -7.59 24.65
N SER A 525 19.23 -8.87 24.67
CA SER A 525 20.58 -9.30 25.03
C SER A 525 21.58 -8.98 23.91
N VAL A 526 21.19 -9.20 22.65
CA VAL A 526 21.95 -8.84 21.45
C VAL A 526 22.18 -7.32 21.40
N PHE A 527 21.15 -6.50 21.63
CA PHE A 527 21.29 -5.05 21.67
C PHE A 527 22.32 -4.60 22.71
N LYS A 528 22.23 -5.10 23.95
CA LYS A 528 23.16 -4.74 25.03
C LYS A 528 24.59 -5.16 24.68
N ALA A 529 24.77 -6.39 24.21
CA ALA A 529 26.09 -6.92 23.88
C ALA A 529 26.72 -6.26 22.64
N ALA A 530 25.91 -5.94 21.62
CA ALA A 530 26.34 -5.21 20.42
C ALA A 530 26.71 -3.77 20.77
N ARG A 531 25.91 -3.08 21.60
CA ARG A 531 26.23 -1.75 22.12
C ARG A 531 27.56 -1.73 22.85
N ASP A 532 27.77 -2.66 23.79
CA ASP A 532 28.96 -2.66 24.63
C ASP A 532 30.24 -3.03 23.83
N ARG A 533 30.09 -3.59 22.63
CA ARG A 533 31.17 -3.94 21.69
C ARG A 533 31.26 -3.00 20.48
N LEU A 534 30.39 -1.99 20.39
CA LEU A 534 30.37 -1.07 19.27
C LEU A 534 31.53 -0.09 19.41
N GLU A 535 32.45 -0.11 18.46
CA GLU A 535 33.56 0.84 18.41
C GLU A 535 33.27 1.86 17.30
N ILE A 536 33.20 3.15 17.65
CA ILE A 536 32.97 4.24 16.70
C ILE A 536 34.08 5.28 16.82
N GLY A 537 34.45 5.93 15.71
CA GLY A 537 35.35 7.08 15.75
C GLY A 537 36.84 6.77 15.98
N LYS A 538 37.20 5.53 16.35
CA LYS A 538 38.60 5.10 16.53
C LYS A 538 39.26 4.87 15.17
N SER A 539 40.25 5.69 14.83
CA SER A 539 41.05 5.49 13.62
C SER A 539 41.73 4.13 13.70
N THR A 540 41.44 3.25 12.75
CA THR A 540 42.03 1.91 12.68
C THR A 540 43.52 2.06 12.38
N SER A 541 44.35 2.01 13.42
CA SER A 541 45.80 1.81 13.27
C SER A 541 46.10 0.36 12.96
#